data_AF-A0A2E6S1K2-F1
#
_entry.id   AF-A0A2E6S1K2-F1
#
_cell.length_a   1.000
_cell.length_b   1.000
_cell.length_c   1.000
_cell.angle_alpha   90.00
_cell.angle_beta   90.00
_cell.angle_gamma   90.00
#
_symmetry.space_group_name_H-M   'P 1'
#
loop_
_entity.id
_entity.type
_entity.pdbx_description
1 polymer ?
#
loop_
_entity_poly.entity_id
_entity_poly.type
_entity_poly.pdbx_seq_one_letter_code
_entity_poly.pdbx_strand_id
1 'polypeptide(L)' 'MKRVLSGIQPSGDLHLGNYFGMMSRMINYQEKNDLFCFIVNYHALTTVHDKDFLEKNTFQAAIDFFALGL' A
#
# COMPACT_ATOMS: atom_id res chain seq x y z
N MET A 1 -12.91 -11.19 15.78
CA MET A 1 -11.87 -10.51 14.97
C MET A 1 -12.31 -9.07 14.74
N LYS A 2 -11.37 -8.11 14.72
CA LYS A 2 -11.67 -6.71 14.35
C LYS A 2 -11.30 -6.50 12.89
N ARG A 3 -12.04 -5.66 12.18
CA ARG A 3 -11.73 -5.26 10.80
C ARG A 3 -10.68 -4.16 10.78
N VAL A 4 -9.69 -4.31 9.91
CA VAL A 4 -8.63 -3.31 9.69
C VAL A 4 -8.64 -2.93 8.21
N LEU A 5 -8.67 -1.64 7.92
CA LEU A 5 -8.55 -1.10 6.57
C LEU A 5 -7.28 -0.24 6.51
N SER A 6 -6.38 -0.56 5.60
CA SER A 6 -5.15 0.18 5.37
C SER A 6 -4.87 0.30 3.88
N GLY A 7 -4.20 1.37 3.46
CA GLY A 7 -3.86 1.56 2.06
C GLY A 7 -2.63 2.43 1.87
N ILE A 8 -1.96 2.24 0.73
CA ILE A 8 -0.78 3.00 0.34
C ILE A 8 -1.08 3.85 -0.90
N GLN A 9 -0.61 5.09 -0.88
CA GLN A 9 -0.63 5.93 -2.08
C GLN A 9 0.55 5.53 -3.00
N PRO A 10 0.31 5.26 -4.29
CA PRO A 10 1.37 4.98 -5.27
C PRO A 10 2.07 6.28 -5.71
N SER A 11 2.86 6.87 -4.82
CA SER A 11 3.55 8.16 -5.05
C SER A 11 5.06 8.04 -5.28
N GLY A 12 5.56 6.82 -5.49
CA GLY A 12 6.99 6.53 -5.69
C GLY A 12 7.39 5.22 -5.01
N ASP A 13 8.69 5.00 -4.88
CA ASP A 13 9.25 3.80 -4.29
C ASP A 13 8.93 3.70 -2.79
N LEU A 14 8.54 2.50 -2.34
CA LEU A 14 8.33 2.22 -0.93
C LEU A 14 9.66 2.33 -0.17
N HIS A 15 9.68 3.07 0.93
CA HIS A 15 10.86 3.23 1.76
C HIS A 15 10.65 2.76 3.20
N LEU A 16 11.73 2.71 4.00
CA LEU A 16 11.70 2.21 5.39
C LEU A 16 10.65 2.91 6.27
N GLY A 17 10.40 4.20 6.04
CA GLY A 17 9.31 4.92 6.70
C GLY A 17 7.93 4.30 6.48
N ASN A 18 7.58 3.89 5.26
CA ASN A 18 6.31 3.19 4.99
C ASN A 18 6.31 1.80 5.65
N TYR A 19 7.46 1.12 5.64
CA TYR A 19 7.56 -0.22 6.19
C TYR A 19 7.29 -0.25 7.71
N PHE A 20 8.03 0.56 8.47
CA PHE A 20 7.87 0.63 9.92
C PHE A 20 6.61 1.39 10.35
N GLY A 21 6.18 2.38 9.56
CA GLY A 21 4.98 3.16 9.85
C GLY A 21 3.68 2.39 9.63
N MET A 22 3.63 1.52 8.61
CA MET A 22 2.39 0.89 8.15
C MET A 22 2.55 -0.59 7.79
N MET A 23 3.47 -0.96 6.89
CA MET A 23 3.50 -2.33 6.30
C MET A 23 3.70 -3.43 7.34
N SER A 24 4.69 -3.29 8.22
CA SER A 24 5.01 -4.29 9.25
C SER A 24 3.82 -4.56 10.18
N ARG A 25 3.01 -3.54 10.47
CA ARG A 25 1.77 -3.68 11.25
C ARG A 25 0.70 -4.40 10.44
N MET A 26 0.55 -4.00 9.17
CA MET A 26 -0.39 -4.60 8.21
C MET A 26 -0.15 -6.10 8.06
N ILE A 27 1.10 -6.51 7.85
CA ILE A 27 1.54 -7.91 7.79
C ILE A 27 1.19 -8.66 9.09
N ASN A 28 1.36 -8.03 10.26
CA ASN A 28 0.98 -8.67 11.53
C ASN A 28 -0.55 -8.85 11.67
N TYR A 29 -1.33 -7.94 11.10
CA TYR A 29 -2.79 -7.97 11.20
C TYR A 29 -3.42 -9.04 10.32
N GLN A 30 -2.78 -9.50 9.24
CA GLN A 30 -3.36 -10.53 8.37
C GLN A 30 -3.71 -11.82 9.15
N GLU A 31 -2.95 -12.15 10.20
CA GLU A 31 -3.14 -13.35 11.03
C GLU A 31 -4.15 -13.14 12.18
N LYS A 32 -4.41 -11.88 12.56
CA LYS A 32 -5.13 -11.53 13.80
C LYS A 32 -6.46 -10.81 13.55
N ASN A 33 -6.68 -10.36 12.32
CA ASN A 33 -7.74 -9.43 11.95
C ASN A 33 -8.28 -9.74 10.55
N ASP A 34 -9.50 -9.30 10.30
CA ASP A 34 -10.03 -9.23 8.94
C ASP A 34 -9.38 -8.02 8.26
N LEU A 35 -8.30 -8.27 7.52
CA LEU A 35 -7.48 -7.23 6.91
C LEU A 35 -7.94 -6.91 5.48
N PHE A 36 -8.18 -5.62 5.23
CA PHE A 36 -8.45 -5.06 3.91
C PHE A 36 -7.31 -4.10 3.54
N CYS A 37 -6.62 -4.41 2.44
CA CYS A 37 -5.52 -3.62 1.91
C CYS A 37 -5.88 -3.14 0.51
N PHE A 38 -5.51 -1.90 0.19
CA PHE A 38 -5.78 -1.34 -1.14
C PHE A 38 -4.75 -0.28 -1.53
N ILE A 39 -4.60 -0.09 -2.84
CA ILE A 39 -3.75 0.95 -3.40
C ILE A 39 -4.65 2.16 -3.71
N VAL A 40 -4.30 3.31 -3.14
CA VAL A 40 -5.20 4.48 -3.08
C VAL A 40 -5.08 5.34 -4.35
N ASN A 41 -5.35 4.74 -5.52
CA ASN A 41 -5.16 5.40 -6.83
C ASN A 41 -5.96 6.69 -6.98
N TYR A 42 -7.24 6.70 -6.56
CA TYR A 42 -8.06 7.91 -6.66
C TYR A 42 -7.56 9.05 -5.77
N HIS A 43 -6.99 8.74 -4.60
CA HIS A 43 -6.38 9.78 -3.76
C HIS A 43 -5.08 10.31 -4.40
N ALA A 44 -4.29 9.41 -5.02
CA ALA A 44 -3.08 9.80 -5.73
C ALA A 44 -3.38 10.81 -6.85
N LEU A 45 -4.51 10.70 -7.55
CA LEU A 45 -4.92 11.63 -8.61
C LEU A 45 -5.13 13.08 -8.15
N THR A 46 -5.17 13.34 -6.84
CA THR A 46 -5.21 14.73 -6.33
C THR A 46 -3.87 15.45 -6.48
N THR A 47 -2.76 14.71 -6.62
CA THR A 47 -1.40 15.25 -6.74
C THR A 47 -0.62 14.70 -7.94
N VAL A 48 -0.86 13.44 -8.32
CA VAL A 48 -0.21 12.75 -9.45
C VAL A 48 -1.08 12.86 -10.70
N HIS A 49 -0.58 13.55 -11.71
CA HIS A 49 -1.29 13.78 -12.98
C HIS A 49 -0.69 13.01 -14.16
N ASP A 50 0.48 12.41 -13.97
CA ASP A 50 1.14 11.56 -14.96
C ASP A 50 0.54 10.14 -14.90
N LYS A 51 -0.10 9.74 -16.00
CA LYS A 51 -0.74 8.44 -16.14
C LYS A 51 0.26 7.30 -16.04
N ASP A 52 1.36 7.36 -16.79
CA ASP A 52 2.32 6.26 -16.90
C ASP A 52 3.07 6.08 -15.57
N PHE A 53 3.36 7.20 -14.89
CA PHE A 53 3.91 7.19 -13.53
C PHE A 53 2.95 6.53 -12.52
N LEU A 54 1.67 6.91 -12.54
CA LEU A 54 0.67 6.33 -11.64
C LEU A 54 0.47 4.83 -11.91
N GLU A 55 0.40 4.43 -13.17
CA GLU A 55 0.25 3.02 -13.58
C GLU A 55 1.44 2.18 -13.11
N LYS A 56 2.66 2.65 -13.38
CA LYS A 56 3.89 1.99 -12.94
C LYS A 56 3.93 1.84 -11.41
N ASN A 57 3.69 2.91 -10.66
CA ASN A 57 3.79 2.87 -9.21
C ASN A 57 2.64 2.12 -8.54
N THR A 58 1.47 2.07 -9.18
CA THR A 58 0.38 1.18 -8.74
C THR A 58 0.84 -0.27 -8.80
N PHE A 59 1.42 -0.68 -9.92
CA PHE A 59 1.93 -2.04 -10.08
C PHE A 59 3.09 -2.34 -9.13
N GLN A 60 4.02 -1.39 -8.97
CA GLN A 60 5.13 -1.53 -8.03
C GLN A 60 4.66 -1.67 -6.58
N ALA A 61 3.70 -0.86 -6.13
CA ALA A 61 3.14 -0.94 -4.79
C ALA A 61 2.47 -2.31 -4.53
N ALA A 62 1.80 -2.88 -5.53
CA ALA A 62 1.25 -4.23 -5.43
C ALA A 62 2.37 -5.28 -5.26
N ILE A 63 3.43 -5.19 -6.06
CA ILE A 63 4.61 -6.06 -5.95
C ILE A 63 5.21 -5.95 -4.54
N ASP A 64 5.42 -4.73 -4.05
CA ASP A 64 6.04 -4.50 -2.75
C ASP A 64 5.20 -5.09 -1.62
N PHE A 65 3.86 -5.00 -1.71
CA PHE A 65 2.95 -5.63 -0.76
C PHE A 65 3.19 -7.14 -0.68
N PHE A 66 3.15 -7.83 -1.83
CA PHE A 66 3.37 -9.27 -1.88
C PHE A 66 4.80 -9.68 -1.49
N ALA A 67 5.82 -8.93 -1.94
CA ALA A 67 7.22 -9.22 -1.65
C ALA A 67 7.55 -9.11 -0.16
N LEU A 68 6.85 -8.25 0.58
CA LEU A 68 7.03 -8.08 2.01
C LEU A 68 6.20 -9.06 2.87
N GLY A 69 5.40 -9.93 2.24
CA GLY A 69 4.65 -10.98 2.91
C GLY A 69 3.24 -10.59 3.32
N LEU A 70 2.61 -9.68 2.57
CA LEU A 70 1.16 -9.52 2.58
C LEU A 70 0.46 -10.67 1.83
#